data_AF-A0A6B3IIF3-F1
#
_entry.id   AF-A0A6B3IIF3-F1
#
_cell.length_a   1.000
_cell.length_b   1.000
_cell.length_c   1.000
_cell.angle_alpha   90.00
_cell.angle_beta   90.00
_cell.angle_gamma   90.00
#
_symmetry.space_group_name_H-M   'P 1'
#
loop_
_entity.id
_entity.type
_entity.pdbx_description
1 polymer ?
#
loop_
_entity_poly.entity_id
_entity_poly.type
_entity_poly.pdbx_seq_one_letter_code
_entity_poly.pdbx_strand_id
1 'polypeptide(L)'
;AGRVRATFFVTGTLAEGHRDGTRRIVAEGHQIGNHSYTHANLVELDAAAAFAELRDTSRVIRTQTGRAPTLFRPPFGSTDARTRRDAAVLGMTEVIWTADTVDWSGIPTETVVANALTVRPGGIILLHDGLQTTL
;
A
#
# COMPACT_ATOMS: atom_id res chain seq x y z
N ALA A 1 -13.57 -9.37 18.34
CA ALA A 1 -12.61 -8.99 17.28
C ALA A 1 -11.89 -7.72 17.72
N GLY A 2 -10.55 -7.71 17.69
CA GLY A 2 -9.72 -6.66 18.26
C GLY A 2 -9.85 -5.33 17.51
N ARG A 3 -9.80 -4.20 18.24
CA ARG A 3 -9.83 -2.83 17.69
C ARG A 3 -8.48 -2.46 17.03
N VAL A 4 -7.98 -3.30 16.15
CA VAL A 4 -6.71 -3.05 15.44
C VAL A 4 -7.00 -2.28 14.16
N ARG A 5 -6.21 -1.24 13.91
CA ARG A 5 -6.26 -0.48 12.67
C ARG A 5 -5.02 -0.81 11.84
N ALA A 6 -5.21 -0.96 10.54
CA ALA A 6 -4.15 -1.16 9.57
C ALA A 6 -4.11 0.01 8.56
N THR A 7 -3.05 0.05 7.76
CA THR A 7 -2.97 0.88 6.57
C THR A 7 -3.02 -0.02 5.34
N PHE A 8 -4.00 0.21 4.46
CA PHE A 8 -4.15 -0.50 3.20
C PHE A 8 -3.54 0.34 2.09
N PHE A 9 -2.45 -0.15 1.48
CA PHE A 9 -1.84 0.48 0.31
C PHE A 9 -2.51 -0.09 -0.94
N VAL A 10 -3.39 0.68 -1.56
CA VAL A 10 -4.22 0.20 -2.68
C VAL A 10 -3.66 0.66 -4.01
N THR A 11 -3.74 -0.22 -5.01
CA THR A 11 -3.45 0.16 -6.39
C THR A 11 -4.63 0.92 -6.99
N GLY A 12 -4.35 1.81 -7.94
CA GLY A 12 -5.39 2.56 -8.66
C GLY A 12 -6.36 1.65 -9.41
N THR A 13 -5.87 0.61 -10.09
CA THR A 13 -6.71 -0.38 -10.80
C THR A 13 -7.66 -1.13 -9.87
N LEU A 14 -7.18 -1.57 -8.70
CA LEU A 14 -8.03 -2.23 -7.71
C LEU A 14 -9.06 -1.28 -7.14
N ALA A 15 -8.65 -0.05 -6.80
CA ALA A 15 -9.56 0.95 -6.27
C ALA A 15 -10.68 1.29 -7.27
N GLU A 16 -10.37 1.44 -8.57
CA GLU A 16 -11.39 1.68 -9.60
C GLU A 16 -12.37 0.52 -9.76
N GLY A 17 -11.88 -0.72 -9.73
CA GLY A 17 -12.71 -1.92 -9.85
C GLY A 17 -13.55 -2.25 -8.61
N HIS A 18 -13.12 -1.83 -7.41
CA HIS A 18 -13.71 -2.24 -6.13
C HIS A 18 -14.07 -1.06 -5.24
N ARG A 19 -14.95 -0.17 -5.73
CA ARG A 19 -15.35 1.05 -5.01
C ARG A 19 -15.86 0.78 -3.58
N ASP A 20 -16.64 -0.27 -3.39
CA ASP A 20 -17.21 -0.59 -2.10
C ASP A 20 -16.13 -1.08 -1.11
N GLY A 21 -15.14 -1.85 -1.59
CA GLY A 21 -13.97 -2.23 -0.80
C GLY A 21 -13.15 -1.02 -0.35
N THR A 22 -12.84 -0.12 -1.28
CA THR A 22 -12.11 1.14 -0.99
C THR A 22 -12.83 1.99 0.06
N ARG A 23 -14.15 2.09 -0.02
CA ARG A 23 -14.97 2.83 0.96
C ARG A 23 -15.04 2.13 2.30
N ARG A 24 -15.16 0.80 2.29
CA ARG A 24 -15.22 -0.03 3.49
C ARG A 24 -13.96 0.10 4.34
N ILE A 25 -12.78 0.12 3.72
CA ILE A 25 -11.49 0.39 4.42
C ILE A 25 -11.61 1.63 5.31
N VAL A 26 -12.09 2.74 4.75
CA VAL A 26 -12.23 4.01 5.50
C VAL A 26 -13.38 3.97 6.50
N ALA A 27 -14.52 3.37 6.14
CA ALA A 27 -15.69 3.26 7.02
C ALA A 27 -15.40 2.41 8.27
N GLU A 28 -14.54 1.41 8.17
CA GLU A 28 -14.10 0.56 9.29
C GLU A 28 -12.95 1.21 10.11
N GLY A 29 -12.54 2.43 9.75
CA GLY A 29 -11.56 3.22 10.50
C GLY A 29 -10.10 2.88 10.20
N HIS A 30 -9.82 2.17 9.10
CA HIS A 30 -8.47 1.95 8.60
C HIS A 30 -7.95 3.16 7.82
N GLN A 31 -6.62 3.23 7.66
CA GLN A 31 -6.00 4.21 6.79
C GLN A 31 -5.84 3.65 5.38
N ILE A 32 -5.96 4.50 4.37
CA ILE A 32 -5.70 4.16 2.98
C ILE A 32 -4.47 4.92 2.48
N GLY A 33 -3.56 4.19 1.82
CA GLY A 33 -2.35 4.69 1.19
C GLY A 33 -2.32 4.37 -0.30
N ASN A 34 -1.44 5.05 -1.03
CA ASN A 34 -1.22 4.87 -2.46
C ASN A 34 -0.20 3.75 -2.72
N HIS A 35 -0.47 2.86 -3.69
CA HIS A 35 0.44 1.79 -4.08
C HIS A 35 0.73 1.75 -5.58
N SER A 36 0.87 2.92 -6.23
CA SER A 36 0.86 3.09 -7.69
C SER A 36 -0.48 2.69 -8.34
N TYR A 37 -0.63 2.92 -9.63
CA TYR A 37 -1.87 2.64 -10.35
C TYR A 37 -1.94 1.20 -10.83
N THR A 38 -0.89 0.71 -11.49
CA THR A 38 -0.81 -0.62 -12.11
C THR A 38 0.09 -1.61 -11.37
N HIS A 39 0.74 -1.18 -10.27
CA HIS A 39 1.79 -1.95 -9.59
C HIS A 39 3.09 -2.07 -10.42
N ALA A 40 3.35 -1.13 -11.32
CA ALA A 40 4.59 -1.06 -12.08
C ALA A 40 5.80 -0.69 -11.19
N ASN A 41 7.00 -1.14 -11.58
CA ASN A 41 8.24 -0.67 -10.94
C ASN A 41 8.53 0.78 -11.35
N LEU A 42 8.26 1.72 -10.44
CA LEU A 42 8.35 3.16 -10.75
C LEU A 42 9.75 3.65 -11.11
N VAL A 43 10.81 2.94 -10.69
CA VAL A 43 12.19 3.30 -11.02
C VAL A 43 12.51 2.99 -12.49
N GLU A 44 11.84 1.99 -13.07
CA GLU A 44 12.05 1.56 -14.47
C GLU A 44 11.25 2.40 -15.47
N LEU A 45 10.24 3.12 -15.00
CA LEU A 45 9.42 3.99 -15.83
C LEU A 45 10.12 5.31 -16.17
N ASP A 46 9.72 5.93 -17.28
CA ASP A 46 10.03 7.33 -17.52
C ASP A 46 9.35 8.22 -16.46
N ALA A 47 9.85 9.44 -16.31
CA ALA A 47 9.43 10.33 -15.23
C ALA A 47 7.94 10.70 -15.31
N ALA A 48 7.37 10.86 -16.51
CA ALA A 48 5.97 11.24 -16.66
C ALA A 48 5.04 10.07 -16.33
N ALA A 49 5.39 8.86 -16.77
CA ALA A 49 4.66 7.64 -16.46
C ALA A 49 4.71 7.33 -14.95
N ALA A 50 5.89 7.41 -14.33
CA ALA A 50 6.05 7.20 -12.88
C ALA A 50 5.22 8.19 -12.05
N PHE A 51 5.19 9.47 -12.44
CA PHE A 51 4.38 10.47 -11.75
C PHE A 51 2.87 10.23 -11.95
N ALA A 52 2.45 9.83 -13.15
CA ALA A 52 1.06 9.52 -13.45
C ALA A 52 0.52 8.36 -12.61
N GLU A 53 1.31 7.30 -12.42
CA GLU A 53 0.99 6.16 -11.54
C GLU A 53 0.61 6.61 -10.11
N LEU A 54 1.35 7.57 -9.55
CA LEU A 54 1.07 8.12 -8.23
C LEU A 54 -0.14 9.06 -8.26
N ARG A 55 -0.16 10.01 -9.19
CA ARG A 55 -1.21 11.04 -9.30
C ARG A 55 -2.58 10.41 -9.50
N ASP A 56 -2.70 9.47 -10.42
CA ASP A 56 -3.98 8.91 -10.84
C ASP A 56 -4.57 8.00 -9.76
N THR A 57 -3.72 7.26 -9.05
CA THR A 57 -4.13 6.51 -7.85
C THR A 57 -4.67 7.44 -6.76
N SER A 58 -3.96 8.54 -6.47
CA SER A 58 -4.43 9.54 -5.50
C SER A 58 -5.75 10.19 -5.92
N ARG A 59 -5.96 10.43 -7.22
CA ARG A 59 -7.24 10.93 -7.76
C ARG A 59 -8.37 9.94 -7.51
N VAL A 60 -8.16 8.65 -7.80
CA VAL A 60 -9.16 7.59 -7.61
C VAL A 60 -9.54 7.47 -6.13
N ILE A 61 -8.55 7.34 -5.25
CA ILE A 61 -8.76 7.24 -3.79
C ILE A 61 -9.57 8.44 -3.28
N ARG A 62 -9.17 9.66 -3.66
CA ARG A 62 -9.90 10.89 -3.26
C ARG A 62 -11.33 10.91 -3.76
N THR A 63 -11.56 10.51 -5.01
CA THR A 63 -12.90 10.51 -5.62
C THR A 63 -13.84 9.54 -4.91
N GLN A 64 -13.32 8.40 -4.43
CA GLN A 64 -14.14 7.36 -3.84
C GLN A 64 -14.37 7.52 -2.34
N THR A 65 -13.38 8.08 -1.63
CA THR A 65 -13.35 8.16 -0.17
C THR A 65 -13.52 9.59 0.37
N GLY A 66 -13.43 10.60 -0.50
CA GLY A 66 -13.39 12.01 -0.09
C GLY A 66 -12.05 12.44 0.52
N ARG A 67 -11.05 11.55 0.61
CA ARG A 67 -9.76 11.80 1.27
C ARG A 67 -8.60 11.51 0.31
N ALA A 68 -7.67 12.44 0.18
CA ALA A 68 -6.41 12.15 -0.51
C ALA A 68 -5.51 11.26 0.37
N PRO A 69 -4.79 10.28 -0.20
CA PRO A 69 -3.81 9.51 0.56
C PRO A 69 -2.66 10.43 1.01
N THR A 70 -2.15 10.20 2.22
CA THR A 70 -0.97 10.90 2.76
C THR A 70 0.24 9.98 2.89
N LEU A 71 0.06 8.69 2.59
CA LEU A 71 1.10 7.67 2.60
C LEU A 71 1.18 7.02 1.22
N PHE A 72 2.38 6.66 0.83
CA PHE A 72 2.68 5.92 -0.39
C PHE A 72 3.62 4.77 -0.06
N ARG A 73 3.39 3.60 -0.66
CA ARG A 73 4.34 2.48 -0.63
C ARG A 73 4.71 2.14 -2.07
N PRO A 74 6.00 2.10 -2.43
CA PRO A 74 6.41 1.69 -3.77
C PRO A 74 6.15 0.20 -3.98
N PRO A 75 5.63 -0.20 -5.15
CA PRO A 75 5.65 -1.59 -5.59
C PRO A 75 7.05 -2.19 -5.42
N PHE A 76 7.10 -3.44 -4.95
CA PHE A 76 8.33 -4.20 -4.73
C PHE A 76 9.32 -3.59 -3.70
N GLY A 77 8.96 -2.50 -3.02
CA GLY A 77 9.91 -1.72 -2.22
C GLY A 77 10.91 -0.92 -3.07
N SER A 78 10.72 -0.86 -4.39
CA SER A 78 11.64 -0.24 -5.34
C SER A 78 11.44 1.28 -5.39
N THR A 79 12.44 2.04 -4.94
CA THR A 79 12.36 3.51 -4.84
C THR A 79 13.70 4.19 -5.05
N ASP A 80 13.68 5.38 -5.62
CA ASP A 80 14.82 6.26 -5.81
C ASP A 80 14.52 7.71 -5.39
N ALA A 81 15.46 8.62 -5.63
CA ALA A 81 15.28 10.03 -5.28
C ALA A 81 14.16 10.71 -6.08
N ARG A 82 13.84 10.23 -7.29
CA ARG A 82 12.73 10.74 -8.11
C ARG A 82 11.41 10.29 -7.50
N THR A 83 11.22 8.98 -7.27
CA THR A 83 10.02 8.42 -6.66
C THR A 83 9.67 9.12 -5.33
N ARG A 84 10.66 9.31 -4.45
CA ARG A 84 10.45 10.04 -3.18
C ARG A 84 10.04 11.49 -3.38
N ARG A 85 10.63 12.20 -4.36
CA ARG A 85 10.25 13.58 -4.68
C ARG A 85 8.82 13.65 -5.23
N ASP A 86 8.46 12.74 -6.13
CA ASP A 86 7.14 12.71 -6.74
C ASP A 86 6.05 12.42 -5.70
N ALA A 87 6.30 11.48 -4.78
CA ALA A 87 5.43 11.23 -3.64
C ALA A 87 5.28 12.48 -2.76
N ALA A 88 6.38 13.17 -2.45
CA ALA A 88 6.36 14.38 -1.63
C ALA A 88 5.61 15.56 -2.30
N VAL A 89 5.78 15.75 -3.62
CA VAL A 89 5.02 16.76 -4.40
C VAL A 89 3.52 16.52 -4.30
N LEU A 90 3.10 15.26 -4.22
CA LEU A 90 1.70 14.86 -4.04
C LEU A 90 1.26 14.82 -2.57
N GLY A 91 2.10 15.28 -1.64
CA GLY A 91 1.80 15.34 -0.20
C GLY A 91 1.84 13.99 0.50
N MET A 92 2.56 13.01 -0.06
CA MET A 92 2.66 11.65 0.48
C MET A 92 4.03 11.40 1.11
N THR A 93 4.03 10.68 2.23
CA THR A 93 5.25 10.13 2.84
C THR A 93 5.45 8.68 2.35
N GLU A 94 6.65 8.35 1.91
CA GLU A 94 7.02 6.99 1.55
C GLU A 94 7.10 6.07 2.77
N VAL A 95 6.53 4.87 2.67
CA VAL A 95 6.49 3.87 3.74
C VAL A 95 6.98 2.52 3.24
N ILE A 96 8.15 2.11 3.74
CA ILE A 96 8.69 0.75 3.62
C ILE A 96 8.34 -0.05 4.88
N TRP A 97 8.74 -1.32 4.94
CA TRP A 97 8.53 -2.21 6.08
C TRP A 97 9.85 -2.61 6.75
N THR A 98 9.77 -3.10 7.97
CA THR A 98 10.91 -3.64 8.72
C THR A 98 10.82 -5.15 8.92
N ALA A 99 9.63 -5.74 8.72
CA ALA A 99 9.40 -7.18 8.73
C ALA A 99 8.54 -7.55 7.51
N ASP A 100 9.06 -8.43 6.66
CA ASP A 100 8.32 -9.02 5.54
C ASP A 100 7.79 -10.39 5.98
N THR A 101 6.48 -10.60 5.84
CA THR A 101 5.88 -11.89 6.19
C THR A 101 6.05 -12.94 5.12
N VAL A 102 6.30 -12.52 3.87
CA VAL A 102 6.37 -13.40 2.70
C VAL A 102 5.06 -14.17 2.45
N ASP A 103 3.94 -13.65 2.95
CA ASP A 103 2.60 -14.25 2.81
C ASP A 103 2.19 -14.49 1.35
N TRP A 104 2.69 -13.65 0.44
CA TRP A 104 2.52 -13.74 -1.00
C TRP A 104 3.12 -14.99 -1.66
N SER A 105 3.99 -15.76 -0.97
CA SER A 105 4.67 -16.92 -1.56
C SER A 105 3.97 -18.27 -1.32
N GLY A 106 2.78 -18.28 -0.71
CA GLY A 106 2.03 -19.52 -0.44
C GLY A 106 2.59 -20.36 0.71
N ILE A 107 3.37 -19.76 1.60
CA ILE A 107 3.85 -20.42 2.83
C ILE A 107 2.70 -20.61 3.85
N PRO A 108 2.82 -21.59 4.77
CA PRO A 108 1.81 -21.82 5.80
C PRO A 108 1.61 -20.63 6.75
N THR A 109 0.41 -20.47 7.30
CA THR A 109 0.03 -19.38 8.21
C THR A 109 0.95 -19.29 9.43
N GLU A 110 1.38 -20.42 9.99
CA GLU A 110 2.33 -20.44 11.12
C GLU A 110 3.68 -19.79 10.76
N THR A 111 4.14 -19.94 9.52
CA THR A 111 5.35 -19.30 9.01
C THR A 111 5.13 -17.80 8.79
N VAL A 112 3.97 -17.41 8.26
CA VAL A 112 3.57 -16.00 8.13
C VAL A 112 3.58 -15.31 9.50
N VAL A 113 3.00 -15.96 10.52
CA VAL A 113 2.99 -15.45 11.89
C VAL A 113 4.40 -15.38 12.48
N ALA A 114 5.23 -16.41 12.29
CA ALA A 114 6.61 -16.40 12.77
C ALA A 114 7.42 -15.24 12.15
N ASN A 115 7.27 -15.00 10.84
CA ASN A 115 7.91 -13.89 10.16
C ASN A 115 7.40 -12.54 10.66
N ALA A 116 6.09 -12.39 10.88
CA ALA A 116 5.49 -11.18 11.45
C ALA A 116 6.04 -10.86 12.85
N LEU A 117 6.27 -11.87 13.68
CA LEU A 117 6.77 -11.72 15.06
C LEU A 117 8.26 -11.36 15.15
N THR A 118 8.99 -11.31 14.02
CA THR A 118 10.34 -10.74 13.98
C THR A 118 10.37 -9.22 14.14
N VAL A 119 9.22 -8.56 14.03
CA VAL A 119 9.08 -7.11 14.18
C VAL A 119 9.55 -6.65 15.56
N ARG A 120 10.23 -5.50 15.60
CA ARG A 120 10.63 -4.82 16.84
C ARG A 120 9.66 -3.69 17.17
N PRO A 121 9.61 -3.22 18.44
CA PRO A 121 8.80 -2.04 18.79
C PRO A 121 9.06 -0.86 17.85
N GLY A 122 7.99 -0.30 17.28
CA GLY A 122 8.05 0.76 16.25
C GLY A 122 8.20 0.28 14.81
N GLY A 123 8.31 -1.04 14.57
CA GLY A 123 8.41 -1.62 13.24
C GLY A 123 7.10 -1.67 12.46
N ILE A 124 7.22 -1.94 11.16
CA ILE A 124 6.12 -2.03 10.19
C ILE A 124 6.16 -3.43 9.56
N ILE A 125 5.04 -4.14 9.62
CA ILE A 125 4.87 -5.48 9.02
C ILE A 125 4.25 -5.33 7.63
N LEU A 126 4.82 -6.01 6.62
CA LEU A 126 4.22 -6.15 5.30
C LEU A 126 3.34 -7.40 5.24
N LEU A 127 2.09 -7.20 4.84
CA LEU A 127 1.07 -8.21 4.57
C LEU A 127 0.31 -7.80 3.30
N HIS A 128 -0.35 -8.76 2.65
CA HIS A 128 -1.15 -8.57 1.46
C HIS A 128 -2.62 -8.93 1.73
N ASP A 129 -3.54 -8.11 1.22
CA ASP A 129 -4.97 -8.35 1.29
C ASP A 129 -5.39 -9.43 0.27
N GLY A 130 -6.43 -10.20 0.59
CA GLY A 130 -7.01 -11.21 -0.30
C GLY A 130 -6.32 -12.58 -0.33
N LEU A 131 -5.29 -12.81 0.49
CA LEU A 131 -4.63 -14.11 0.62
C LEU A 131 -5.23 -14.92 1.76
N GLN A 132 -5.62 -16.18 1.50
CA GLN A 132 -6.20 -17.04 2.54
C GLN A 132 -5.27 -17.30 3.73
N THR A 133 -3.97 -17.28 3.51
CA THR A 133 -2.97 -17.47 4.57
C THR A 133 -2.83 -16.24 5.48
N THR A 134 -3.36 -15.08 5.05
CA THR A 134 -3.32 -13.79 5.75
C THR A 134 -4.65 -13.44 6.44
N LEU A 135 -5.77 -13.96 5.95
CA LEU A 135 -7.13 -13.74 6.47
C LEU A 135 -7.50 -14.69 7.61
#